data_AF-A0A5N5ZHC4-F1
#
_entry.id   AF-A0A5N5ZHC4-F1
#
_cell.length_a   1.000
_cell.length_b   1.000
_cell.length_c   1.000
_cell.angle_alpha   90.00
_cell.angle_beta   90.00
_cell.angle_gamma   90.00
#
_symmetry.space_group_name_H-M   'P 1'
#
loop_
_entity.id
_entity.type
_entity.pdbx_description
1 polymer ?
#
loop_
_entity_poly.entity_id
_entity_poly.type
_entity_poly.pdbx_seq_one_letter_code
_entity_poly.pdbx_strand_id
1 'polypeptide(L)'
;MKTTFKKQRGILLVLMSLFLITACQDENEAVTVEEEAISDQLAQRSAEIDLISDDIGLIVDDASQEFESAPSFLPSCVTISTEVSGGFSQLTLDFGDGCQLPNGNIVSGIIMMSQDVNAELASRVIQVTFNNFTRNGVLVDGTRSVTRVLSNENGNPQSTAEVDMQVTWPNGATYTRQATRVREWIEGVNTGTWTDNVFSITGNGTTTGPLGNTHSANITTPLRREAVCAFIVSGVVELSRNNNTGTLAYGDGSCDGEATWTGPNGNTITIILD
;
A
#
# COMPACT_ATOMS: atom_id res chain seq x y z
N MET A 1 -91.48 18.54 23.76
CA MET A 1 -90.32 18.17 24.60
C MET A 1 -89.19 19.14 24.24
N LYS A 2 -89.06 20.31 24.88
CA LYS A 2 -88.03 20.63 25.92
C LYS A 2 -86.69 19.92 25.60
N THR A 3 -85.57 20.58 25.29
CA THR A 3 -84.96 21.73 25.97
C THR A 3 -83.98 22.53 25.09
N THR A 4 -83.97 23.84 25.34
CA THR A 4 -83.02 24.93 25.05
C THR A 4 -81.53 24.62 25.34
N PHE A 5 -80.57 25.34 24.70
CA PHE A 5 -79.66 26.29 25.38
C PHE A 5 -78.77 27.16 24.42
N LYS A 6 -78.96 28.48 24.57
CA LYS A 6 -78.10 29.70 24.46
C LYS A 6 -77.11 30.00 23.29
N LYS A 7 -77.29 31.24 22.81
CA LYS A 7 -76.42 32.15 22.02
C LYS A 7 -75.08 32.47 22.70
N GLN A 8 -74.04 32.75 21.89
CA GLN A 8 -73.28 34.00 22.03
C GLN A 8 -72.59 34.42 20.72
N ARG A 9 -72.77 35.68 20.34
CA ARG A 9 -72.16 36.38 19.19
C ARG A 9 -70.80 36.94 19.63
N GLY A 10 -69.80 36.86 18.76
CA GLY A 10 -68.53 37.58 18.87
C GLY A 10 -67.95 37.83 17.49
N ILE A 11 -68.03 39.08 17.04
CA ILE A 11 -67.45 39.64 15.81
C ILE A 11 -65.98 40.00 16.10
N LEU A 12 -65.08 39.90 15.10
CA LEU A 12 -64.17 40.96 14.63
C LEU A 12 -62.75 40.48 14.22
N LEU A 13 -62.26 41.08 13.13
CA LEU A 13 -60.87 41.34 12.71
C LEU A 13 -60.11 40.30 11.84
N VAL A 14 -60.20 40.59 10.54
CA VAL A 14 -59.14 40.48 9.54
C VAL A 14 -57.81 41.02 10.07
N LEU A 15 -56.74 40.23 10.00
CA LEU A 15 -55.38 40.74 9.83
C LEU A 15 -54.68 39.95 8.72
N MET A 16 -54.46 40.66 7.63
CA MET A 16 -53.67 40.31 6.47
C MET A 16 -52.19 40.33 6.89
N SER A 17 -51.56 39.17 7.06
CA SER A 17 -50.10 39.07 7.17
C SER A 17 -49.53 38.57 5.85
N LEU A 18 -48.86 39.51 5.18
CA LEU A 18 -47.87 39.32 4.12
C LEU A 18 -46.94 38.16 4.48
N PHE A 19 -47.09 37.00 3.82
CA PHE A 19 -46.01 36.03 3.73
C PHE A 19 -45.08 36.50 2.63
N LEU A 20 -44.07 37.27 3.05
CA LEU A 20 -42.89 37.52 2.25
C LEU A 20 -42.13 36.20 2.09
N ILE A 21 -42.07 35.76 0.85
CA ILE A 21 -41.10 34.85 0.26
C ILE A 21 -39.69 35.19 0.78
N THR A 22 -39.14 34.33 1.64
CA THR A 22 -37.70 34.23 1.86
C THR A 22 -37.21 33.00 1.10
N ALA A 23 -36.68 33.24 -0.10
CA ALA A 23 -35.86 32.27 -0.80
C ALA A 23 -34.55 32.12 -0.03
N CYS A 24 -34.35 31.00 0.64
CA CYS A 24 -33.00 30.57 1.01
C CYS A 24 -32.31 30.12 -0.28
N GLN A 25 -31.36 30.92 -0.75
CA GLN A 25 -30.19 30.38 -1.44
C GLN A 25 -29.42 29.59 -0.38
N ASP A 26 -29.48 28.26 -0.45
CA ASP A 26 -28.41 27.44 0.11
C ASP A 26 -27.53 26.99 -1.05
N GLU A 27 -26.31 27.49 -0.99
CA GLU A 27 -25.23 27.23 -1.92
C GLU A 27 -24.64 25.86 -1.56
N ASN A 28 -24.85 24.89 -2.45
CA ASN A 28 -23.86 23.86 -2.80
C ASN A 28 -23.12 23.13 -1.64
N GLU A 29 -23.84 22.43 -0.75
CA GLU A 29 -23.26 21.50 0.25
C GLU A 29 -23.48 20.00 -0.10
N ALA A 30 -23.45 19.64 -1.39
CA ALA A 30 -23.58 18.23 -1.82
C ALA A 30 -22.26 17.55 -2.20
N VAL A 31 -21.11 18.23 -2.07
CA VAL A 31 -19.81 17.75 -2.58
C VAL A 31 -18.90 17.13 -1.50
N THR A 32 -19.15 17.35 -0.20
CA THR A 32 -18.14 17.09 0.84
C THR A 32 -18.11 15.67 1.42
N VAL A 33 -19.25 15.00 1.59
CA VAL A 33 -19.28 13.70 2.31
C VAL A 33 -18.88 12.52 1.42
N GLU A 34 -19.31 12.50 0.16
CA GLU A 34 -18.94 11.42 -0.77
C GLU A 34 -17.46 11.50 -1.16
N GLU A 35 -16.90 12.70 -1.34
CA GLU A 35 -15.49 12.89 -1.68
C GLU A 35 -14.55 12.47 -0.52
N GLU A 36 -14.90 12.80 0.73
CA GLU A 36 -14.15 12.34 1.90
C GLU A 36 -14.20 10.81 2.07
N ALA A 37 -15.38 10.19 1.95
CA ALA A 37 -15.52 8.73 2.06
C ALA A 37 -14.74 7.97 0.98
N ILE A 38 -14.73 8.48 -0.25
CA ILE A 38 -13.94 7.92 -1.37
C ILE A 38 -12.44 8.09 -1.11
N SER A 39 -12.02 9.22 -0.55
CA SER A 39 -10.62 9.50 -0.18
C SER A 39 -10.11 8.56 0.91
N ASP A 40 -10.91 8.29 1.94
CA ASP A 40 -10.57 7.34 2.99
C ASP A 40 -10.49 5.90 2.47
N GLN A 41 -11.42 5.50 1.60
CA GLN A 41 -11.36 4.20 0.95
C GLN A 41 -10.09 4.05 0.09
N LEU A 42 -9.67 5.10 -0.63
CA LEU A 42 -8.44 5.04 -1.43
C LEU A 42 -7.21 4.82 -0.54
N ALA A 43 -7.11 5.49 0.60
CA ALA A 43 -6.00 5.30 1.52
C ALA A 43 -5.96 3.88 2.09
N GLN A 44 -7.10 3.31 2.47
CA GLN A 44 -7.20 1.92 2.92
C GLN A 44 -6.77 0.94 1.83
N ARG A 45 -7.27 1.13 0.59
CA ARG A 45 -6.90 0.30 -0.56
C ARG A 45 -5.43 0.42 -0.89
N SER A 46 -4.85 1.61 -0.76
CA SER A 46 -3.41 1.82 -0.91
C SER A 46 -2.60 0.99 0.10
N ALA A 47 -3.01 0.98 1.37
CA ALA A 47 -2.35 0.17 2.40
C ALA A 47 -2.51 -1.35 2.14
N GLU A 48 -3.69 -1.80 1.69
CA GLU A 48 -3.89 -3.20 1.30
C GLU A 48 -2.99 -3.61 0.12
N ILE A 49 -2.80 -2.73 -0.88
CA ILE A 49 -1.88 -2.96 -2.00
C ILE A 49 -0.43 -3.04 -1.52
N ASP A 50 -0.03 -2.29 -0.49
CA ASP A 50 1.30 -2.42 0.10
C ASP A 50 1.50 -3.83 0.68
N LEU A 51 0.52 -4.35 1.42
CA LEU A 51 0.55 -5.73 1.93
C LEU A 51 0.58 -6.79 0.81
N ILE A 52 -0.17 -6.57 -0.28
CA ILE A 52 -0.11 -7.44 -1.47
C ILE A 52 1.31 -7.42 -2.08
N SER A 53 1.88 -6.22 -2.26
CA SER A 53 3.22 -6.03 -2.82
C SER A 53 4.32 -6.63 -1.93
N ASP A 54 4.18 -6.54 -0.62
CA ASP A 54 5.15 -7.11 0.32
C ASP A 54 5.08 -8.65 0.32
N ASP A 55 3.89 -9.25 0.26
CA ASP A 55 3.73 -10.71 0.11
C ASP A 55 4.35 -11.21 -1.20
N ILE A 56 4.14 -10.50 -2.32
CA ILE A 56 4.79 -10.80 -3.61
C ILE A 56 6.32 -10.66 -3.47
N GLY A 57 6.79 -9.64 -2.76
CA GLY A 57 8.22 -9.43 -2.50
C GLY A 57 8.85 -10.61 -1.75
N LEU A 58 8.19 -11.10 -0.69
CA LEU A 58 8.65 -12.26 0.06
C LEU A 58 8.69 -13.53 -0.80
N ILE A 59 7.64 -13.78 -1.60
CA ILE A 59 7.61 -14.92 -2.54
C ILE A 59 8.79 -14.85 -3.52
N VAL A 60 9.06 -13.67 -4.07
CA VAL A 60 10.17 -13.44 -5.01
C VAL A 60 11.53 -13.66 -4.33
N ASP A 61 11.69 -13.18 -3.09
CA ASP A 61 12.92 -13.37 -2.32
C ASP A 61 13.14 -14.85 -1.99
N ASP A 62 12.11 -15.57 -1.54
CA ASP A 62 12.18 -17.00 -1.22
C ASP A 62 12.47 -17.86 -2.46
N ALA A 63 11.80 -17.59 -3.58
CA ALA A 63 12.07 -18.26 -4.85
C ALA A 63 13.50 -17.98 -5.35
N SER A 64 14.00 -16.76 -5.17
CA SER A 64 15.39 -16.41 -5.51
C SER A 64 16.38 -17.19 -4.66
N GLN A 65 16.13 -17.28 -3.34
CA GLN A 65 16.99 -18.01 -2.41
C GLN A 65 16.97 -19.52 -2.67
N GLU A 66 15.81 -20.10 -3.00
CA GLU A 66 15.68 -21.52 -3.34
C GLU A 66 16.51 -21.85 -4.58
N PHE A 67 16.45 -21.00 -5.61
CA PHE A 67 17.25 -21.13 -6.82
C PHE A 67 18.77 -21.15 -6.55
N GLU A 68 19.22 -20.41 -5.53
CA GLU A 68 20.64 -20.27 -5.21
C GLU A 68 21.16 -21.29 -4.19
N SER A 69 20.35 -21.69 -3.20
CA SER A 69 20.85 -22.35 -1.98
C SER A 69 20.04 -23.56 -1.50
N ALA A 70 18.89 -23.86 -2.12
CA ALA A 70 18.08 -25.08 -1.96
C ALA A 70 17.20 -25.33 -0.70
N PRO A 71 17.19 -24.61 0.46
CA PRO A 71 16.04 -24.70 1.34
C PRO A 71 14.89 -23.88 0.74
N SER A 72 13.77 -24.53 0.45
CA SER A 72 12.54 -23.84 0.06
C SER A 72 11.84 -23.29 1.30
N PHE A 73 11.63 -21.97 1.33
CA PHE A 73 10.76 -21.29 2.30
C PHE A 73 9.33 -21.13 1.78
N LEU A 74 9.10 -21.53 0.52
CA LEU A 74 7.79 -21.50 -0.10
C LEU A 74 6.90 -22.64 0.41
N PRO A 75 5.58 -22.43 0.48
CA PRO A 75 4.66 -23.45 0.93
C PRO A 75 4.63 -24.65 -0.03
N SER A 76 4.54 -25.87 0.51
CA SER A 76 4.57 -27.12 -0.30
C SER A 76 3.48 -27.28 -1.37
N CYS A 77 2.46 -26.41 -1.38
CA CYS A 77 1.42 -26.39 -2.41
C CYS A 77 1.84 -25.67 -3.70
N VAL A 78 2.93 -24.90 -3.70
CA VAL A 78 3.43 -24.28 -4.93
C VAL A 78 4.17 -25.31 -5.78
N THR A 79 3.90 -25.33 -7.07
CA THR A 79 4.69 -26.08 -8.05
C THR A 79 5.71 -25.13 -8.67
N ILE A 80 6.99 -25.47 -8.55
CA ILE A 80 8.09 -24.66 -9.07
C ILE A 80 8.67 -25.35 -10.29
N SER A 81 8.73 -24.65 -11.42
CA SER A 81 9.45 -25.11 -12.60
C SER A 81 10.49 -24.08 -13.03
N THR A 82 11.63 -24.58 -13.52
CA THR A 82 12.76 -23.75 -13.94
C THR A 82 13.14 -24.12 -15.35
N GLU A 83 13.17 -23.13 -16.24
CA GLU A 83 13.65 -23.26 -17.60
C GLU A 83 14.84 -22.33 -17.82
N VAL A 84 15.93 -22.85 -18.33
CA VAL A 84 17.13 -22.06 -18.64
C VAL A 84 17.32 -21.99 -20.14
N SER A 85 17.31 -20.78 -20.69
CA SER A 85 17.45 -20.54 -22.12
C SER A 85 18.12 -19.20 -22.40
N GLY A 86 19.04 -19.17 -23.37
CA GLY A 86 19.64 -17.92 -23.86
C GLY A 86 20.39 -17.09 -22.80
N GLY A 87 20.90 -17.71 -21.73
CA GLY A 87 21.57 -17.00 -20.63
C GLY A 87 20.62 -16.46 -19.55
N PHE A 88 19.33 -16.75 -19.66
CA PHE A 88 18.32 -16.39 -18.67
C PHE A 88 17.72 -17.64 -18.02
N SER A 89 17.39 -17.52 -16.74
CA SER A 89 16.62 -18.49 -15.97
C SER A 89 15.20 -17.94 -15.82
N GLN A 90 14.21 -18.72 -16.23
CA GLN A 90 12.80 -18.46 -16.03
C GLN A 90 12.28 -19.42 -14.95
N LEU A 91 11.84 -18.86 -13.83
CA LEU A 91 11.18 -19.60 -12.76
C LEU A 91 9.67 -19.36 -12.86
N THR A 92 8.89 -20.43 -12.81
CA THR A 92 7.43 -20.38 -12.75
C THR A 92 6.97 -20.93 -11.42
N LEU A 93 6.24 -20.12 -10.65
CA LEU A 93 5.62 -20.46 -9.38
C LEU A 93 4.12 -20.61 -9.61
N ASP A 94 3.62 -21.84 -9.67
CA ASP A 94 2.21 -22.14 -9.88
C ASP A 94 1.56 -22.52 -8.54
N PHE A 95 0.67 -21.64 -8.05
CA PHE A 95 -0.08 -21.81 -6.81
C PHE A 95 -1.42 -22.53 -7.02
N GLY A 96 -1.74 -22.95 -8.26
CA GLY A 96 -2.99 -23.60 -8.62
C GLY A 96 -4.21 -22.76 -8.24
N ASP A 97 -5.25 -23.42 -7.73
CA ASP A 97 -6.51 -22.79 -7.32
C ASP A 97 -6.44 -22.16 -5.91
N GLY A 98 -5.34 -22.33 -5.18
CA GLY A 98 -5.20 -21.83 -3.82
C GLY A 98 -4.08 -22.50 -3.04
N CYS A 99 -3.20 -21.68 -2.50
CA CYS A 99 -2.07 -22.07 -1.67
C CYS A 99 -1.91 -21.07 -0.52
N GLN A 100 -1.91 -21.58 0.72
CA GLN A 100 -1.83 -20.74 1.91
C GLN A 100 -0.38 -20.39 2.23
N LEU A 101 -0.08 -19.09 2.31
CA LEU A 101 1.21 -18.54 2.73
C LEU A 101 1.40 -18.67 4.25
N PRO A 102 2.65 -18.57 4.75
CA PRO A 102 2.93 -18.63 6.20
C PRO A 102 2.19 -17.58 7.03
N ASN A 103 1.88 -16.42 6.45
CA ASN A 103 1.11 -15.35 7.09
C ASN A 103 -0.42 -15.59 7.07
N GLY A 104 -0.88 -16.71 6.53
CA GLY A 104 -2.30 -17.09 6.46
C GLY A 104 -3.04 -16.57 5.23
N ASN A 105 -2.43 -15.72 4.40
CA ASN A 105 -3.05 -15.28 3.15
C ASN A 105 -3.09 -16.41 2.14
N ILE A 106 -4.14 -16.45 1.31
CA ILE A 106 -4.31 -17.45 0.27
C ILE A 106 -3.94 -16.81 -1.06
N VAL A 107 -3.01 -17.42 -1.79
CA VAL A 107 -2.63 -17.03 -3.15
C VAL A 107 -3.02 -18.10 -4.16
N SER A 108 -3.33 -17.72 -5.40
CA SER A 108 -3.64 -18.64 -6.50
C SER A 108 -3.10 -18.07 -7.81
N GLY A 109 -3.08 -18.88 -8.87
CA GLY A 109 -2.53 -18.51 -10.17
C GLY A 109 -1.01 -18.60 -10.20
N ILE A 110 -0.38 -17.85 -11.11
CA ILE A 110 1.02 -18.04 -11.46
C ILE A 110 1.83 -16.74 -11.33
N ILE A 111 3.00 -16.84 -10.72
CA ILE A 111 4.06 -15.82 -10.78
C ILE A 111 5.19 -16.35 -11.66
N MET A 112 5.65 -15.55 -12.62
CA MET A 112 6.79 -15.86 -13.47
C MET A 112 7.93 -14.88 -13.18
N MET A 113 9.11 -15.41 -12.92
CA MET A 113 10.33 -14.66 -12.65
C MET A 113 11.35 -14.93 -13.75
N SER A 114 12.07 -13.90 -14.18
CA SER A 114 13.15 -14.02 -15.15
C SER A 114 14.38 -13.25 -14.68
N GLN A 115 15.54 -13.91 -14.71
CA GLN A 115 16.81 -13.32 -14.28
C GLN A 115 17.99 -13.92 -15.06
N ASP A 116 19.11 -13.20 -15.11
CA ASP A 116 20.35 -13.72 -15.69
C ASP A 116 20.83 -14.96 -14.90
N VAL A 117 21.32 -15.99 -15.59
CA VAL A 117 21.85 -17.21 -14.95
C VAL A 117 23.14 -16.97 -14.19
N ASN A 118 23.90 -15.94 -14.55
CA ASN A 118 25.16 -15.60 -13.93
C ASN A 118 24.94 -14.94 -12.57
N ALA A 119 25.09 -15.72 -11.50
CA ALA A 119 24.97 -15.25 -10.13
C ALA A 119 26.13 -14.32 -9.69
N GLU A 120 27.24 -14.27 -10.43
CA GLU A 120 28.43 -13.47 -10.10
C GLU A 120 28.35 -12.03 -10.62
N LEU A 121 27.23 -11.63 -11.23
CA LEU A 121 27.07 -10.27 -11.71
C LEU A 121 27.04 -9.29 -10.54
N ALA A 122 27.84 -8.22 -10.64
CA ALA A 122 27.81 -7.12 -9.67
C ALA A 122 26.45 -6.41 -9.60
N SER A 123 25.62 -6.57 -10.64
CA SER A 123 24.24 -6.12 -10.71
C SER A 123 23.38 -7.19 -11.38
N ARG A 124 22.25 -7.54 -10.77
CA ARG A 124 21.29 -8.50 -11.30
C ARG A 124 19.89 -7.91 -11.28
N VAL A 125 19.15 -8.13 -12.35
CA VAL A 125 17.75 -7.70 -12.46
C VAL A 125 16.85 -8.94 -12.51
N ILE A 126 15.83 -8.95 -11.66
CA ILE A 126 14.78 -9.97 -11.59
C ILE A 126 13.50 -9.33 -12.08
N GLN A 127 12.98 -9.81 -13.20
CA GLN A 127 11.71 -9.38 -13.76
C GLN A 127 10.61 -10.32 -13.31
N VAL A 128 9.47 -9.77 -12.87
CA VAL A 128 8.36 -10.52 -12.31
C VAL A 128 7.07 -10.12 -13.05
N THR A 129 6.32 -11.14 -13.47
CA THR A 129 5.05 -11.00 -14.17
C THR A 129 4.04 -11.99 -13.60
N PHE A 130 2.76 -11.72 -13.86
CA PHE A 130 1.65 -12.45 -13.25
C PHE A 130 0.79 -13.09 -14.35
N ASN A 131 0.20 -14.25 -14.05
CA ASN A 131 -0.83 -14.87 -14.88
C ASN A 131 -1.95 -15.38 -13.97
N ASN A 132 -3.09 -14.66 -13.99
CA ASN A 132 -4.25 -14.89 -13.12
C ASN A 132 -3.87 -14.99 -11.63
N PHE A 133 -2.81 -14.28 -11.22
CA PHE A 133 -2.36 -14.33 -9.83
C PHE A 133 -3.34 -13.57 -8.94
N THR A 134 -3.78 -14.18 -7.84
CA THR A 134 -4.62 -13.50 -6.86
C THR A 134 -4.08 -13.66 -5.45
N ARG A 135 -4.32 -12.66 -4.61
CA ARG A 135 -4.15 -12.72 -3.15
C ARG A 135 -5.50 -12.47 -2.49
N ASN A 136 -6.00 -13.44 -1.73
CA ASN A 136 -7.32 -13.40 -1.09
C ASN A 136 -8.44 -12.99 -2.07
N GLY A 137 -8.37 -13.47 -3.31
CA GLY A 137 -9.33 -13.15 -4.38
C GLY A 137 -9.15 -11.79 -5.04
N VAL A 138 -8.14 -11.00 -4.65
CA VAL A 138 -7.76 -9.76 -5.32
C VAL A 138 -6.79 -10.10 -6.45
N LEU A 139 -7.17 -9.83 -7.70
CA LEU A 139 -6.38 -10.09 -8.89
C LEU A 139 -5.24 -9.06 -9.01
N VAL A 140 -4.05 -9.52 -9.38
CA VAL A 140 -2.88 -8.67 -9.63
C VAL A 140 -2.38 -8.91 -11.05
N ASP A 141 -2.27 -7.81 -11.79
CA ASP A 141 -1.71 -7.73 -13.13
C ASP A 141 -0.58 -6.68 -13.18
N GLY A 142 0.19 -6.69 -14.26
CA GLY A 142 1.29 -5.74 -14.48
C GLY A 142 2.66 -6.37 -14.22
N THR A 143 3.60 -5.55 -13.74
CA THR A 143 5.00 -5.94 -13.60
C THR A 143 5.60 -5.52 -12.26
N ARG A 144 6.61 -6.28 -11.85
CA ARG A 144 7.53 -5.91 -10.77
C ARG A 144 8.95 -6.19 -11.25
N SER A 145 9.90 -5.33 -10.90
CA SER A 145 11.32 -5.58 -11.08
C SER A 145 12.04 -5.49 -9.74
N VAL A 146 13.10 -6.27 -9.57
CA VAL A 146 14.03 -6.14 -8.44
C VAL A 146 15.45 -6.12 -9.00
N THR A 147 16.12 -5.00 -8.83
CA THR A 147 17.53 -4.83 -9.18
C THR A 147 18.37 -4.93 -7.91
N ARG A 148 19.29 -5.88 -7.85
CA ARG A 148 20.23 -6.07 -6.74
C ARG A 148 21.63 -5.73 -7.20
N VAL A 149 22.34 -4.91 -6.43
CA VAL A 149 23.75 -4.58 -6.64
C VAL A 149 24.56 -4.97 -5.40
N LEU A 150 25.75 -5.53 -5.62
CA LEU A 150 26.64 -5.91 -4.53
C LEU A 150 27.27 -4.71 -3.83
N SER A 151 27.46 -3.61 -4.58
CA SER A 151 28.04 -2.37 -4.08
C SER A 151 27.46 -1.20 -4.88
N ASN A 152 26.77 -0.29 -4.20
CA ASN A 152 26.36 1.00 -4.73
C ASN A 152 27.50 2.03 -4.64
N GLU A 153 27.20 3.30 -4.90
CA GLU A 153 28.18 4.40 -4.84
C GLU A 153 28.79 4.62 -3.45
N ASN A 154 28.09 4.19 -2.39
CA ASN A 154 28.56 4.26 -1.00
C ASN A 154 29.35 3.01 -0.56
N GLY A 155 29.52 2.03 -1.45
CA GLY A 155 30.16 0.75 -1.10
C GLY A 155 29.22 -0.27 -0.46
N ASN A 156 27.92 0.00 -0.41
CA ASN A 156 26.93 -0.81 0.29
C ASN A 156 26.12 -1.70 -0.68
N PRO A 157 25.74 -2.92 -0.28
CA PRO A 157 24.74 -3.69 -1.01
C PRO A 157 23.40 -2.95 -1.05
N GLN A 158 22.72 -3.01 -2.19
CA GLN A 158 21.44 -2.32 -2.38
C GLN A 158 20.49 -3.15 -3.24
N SER A 159 19.20 -3.09 -2.90
CA SER A 159 18.11 -3.61 -3.71
C SER A 159 17.15 -2.48 -4.08
N THR A 160 16.81 -2.36 -5.35
CA THR A 160 15.80 -1.44 -5.86
C THR A 160 14.64 -2.27 -6.41
N ALA A 161 13.46 -2.13 -5.81
CA ALA A 161 12.24 -2.74 -6.31
C ALA A 161 11.38 -1.68 -7.01
N GLU A 162 10.87 -2.00 -8.18
CA GLU A 162 9.93 -1.16 -8.92
C GLU A 162 8.67 -1.98 -9.22
N VAL A 163 7.51 -1.32 -9.16
CA VAL A 163 6.23 -1.94 -9.48
C VAL A 163 5.43 -1.01 -10.39
N ASP A 164 4.78 -1.60 -11.38
CA ASP A 164 3.72 -1.00 -12.18
C ASP A 164 2.60 -2.03 -12.30
N MET A 165 1.68 -1.98 -11.34
CA MET A 165 0.67 -3.01 -11.13
C MET A 165 -0.73 -2.46 -11.25
N GLN A 166 -1.64 -3.32 -11.73
CA GLN A 166 -3.07 -3.14 -11.64
C GLN A 166 -3.62 -4.18 -10.66
N VAL A 167 -4.50 -3.73 -9.77
CA VAL A 167 -5.10 -4.58 -8.74
C VAL A 167 -6.61 -4.48 -8.85
N THR A 168 -7.28 -5.63 -8.98
CA THR A 168 -8.74 -5.70 -9.19
C THR A 168 -9.41 -6.52 -8.09
N TRP A 169 -10.34 -5.90 -7.37
CA TRP A 169 -11.10 -6.55 -6.30
C TRP A 169 -12.25 -7.40 -6.85
N PRO A 170 -12.78 -8.36 -6.06
CA PRO A 170 -13.92 -9.19 -6.46
C PRO A 170 -15.18 -8.41 -6.87
N ASN A 171 -15.34 -7.18 -6.38
CA ASN A 171 -16.45 -6.30 -6.76
C ASN A 171 -16.23 -5.57 -8.10
N GLY A 172 -15.12 -5.83 -8.79
CA GLY A 172 -14.74 -5.20 -10.06
C GLY A 172 -14.05 -3.84 -9.93
N ALA A 173 -13.79 -3.35 -8.72
CA ALA A 173 -13.06 -2.09 -8.53
C ALA A 173 -11.57 -2.31 -8.86
N THR A 174 -11.01 -1.43 -9.68
CA THR A 174 -9.63 -1.51 -10.16
C THR A 174 -8.82 -0.30 -9.72
N TYR A 175 -7.62 -0.55 -9.23
CA TYR A 175 -6.66 0.45 -8.80
C TYR A 175 -5.32 0.19 -9.49
N THR A 176 -4.54 1.23 -9.76
CA THR A 176 -3.18 1.08 -10.27
C THR A 176 -2.16 1.55 -9.24
N ARG A 177 -0.98 0.96 -9.25
CA ARG A 177 0.14 1.29 -8.38
C ARG A 177 1.42 1.40 -9.18
N GLN A 178 2.04 2.57 -9.10
CA GLN A 178 3.42 2.77 -9.54
C GLN A 178 4.27 3.14 -8.34
N ALA A 179 5.35 2.41 -8.09
CA ALA A 179 6.25 2.71 -6.97
C ALA A 179 7.67 2.22 -7.20
N THR A 180 8.61 2.92 -6.57
CA THR A 180 10.02 2.54 -6.47
C THR A 180 10.41 2.54 -5.00
N ARG A 181 11.02 1.45 -4.53
CA ARG A 181 11.57 1.31 -3.18
C ARG A 181 13.02 0.88 -3.26
N VAL A 182 13.92 1.68 -2.72
CA VAL A 182 15.34 1.37 -2.59
C VAL A 182 15.61 0.97 -1.14
N ARG A 183 16.30 -0.14 -0.95
CA ARG A 183 16.77 -0.62 0.36
C ARG A 183 18.27 -0.84 0.30
N GLU A 184 19.00 -0.03 1.03
CA GLU A 184 20.46 -0.07 1.16
C GLU A 184 20.84 -0.70 2.51
N TRP A 185 21.78 -1.63 2.51
CA TRP A 185 22.30 -2.27 3.72
C TRP A 185 23.49 -1.46 4.25
N ILE A 186 23.25 -0.63 5.27
CA ILE A 186 24.20 0.41 5.72
C ILE A 186 25.05 0.00 6.94
N GLU A 187 24.61 -0.97 7.75
CA GLU A 187 25.38 -1.52 8.88
C GLU A 187 25.15 -3.03 8.97
N GLY A 188 26.13 -3.78 9.49
CA GLY A 188 26.05 -5.24 9.62
C GLY A 188 26.49 -6.02 8.36
N VAL A 189 26.87 -5.32 7.29
CA VAL A 189 27.37 -5.96 6.07
C VAL A 189 28.62 -6.79 6.38
N ASN A 190 28.64 -8.06 5.92
CA ASN A 190 29.73 -9.03 6.11
C ASN A 190 30.02 -9.45 7.56
N THR A 191 29.23 -9.04 8.56
CA THR A 191 29.41 -9.50 9.95
C THR A 191 28.94 -10.94 10.14
N GLY A 192 28.07 -11.43 9.25
CA GLY A 192 27.40 -12.72 9.35
C GLY A 192 26.36 -12.77 10.48
N THR A 193 26.06 -11.64 11.14
CA THR A 193 25.16 -11.55 12.29
C THR A 193 23.91 -10.81 11.87
N TRP A 194 22.77 -11.50 11.79
CA TRP A 194 21.55 -10.85 11.32
C TRP A 194 21.08 -9.68 12.20
N THR A 195 21.35 -9.73 13.51
CA THR A 195 20.85 -8.77 14.49
C THR A 195 21.54 -7.40 14.44
N ASP A 196 22.72 -7.27 13.84
CA ASP A 196 23.39 -5.97 13.69
C ASP A 196 23.06 -5.27 12.37
N ASN A 197 22.17 -5.86 11.57
CA ASN A 197 21.81 -5.33 10.27
C ASN A 197 20.94 -4.08 10.39
N VAL A 198 21.33 -3.05 9.65
CA VAL A 198 20.57 -1.81 9.50
C VAL A 198 20.40 -1.49 8.03
N PHE A 199 19.18 -1.10 7.68
CA PHE A 199 18.80 -0.74 6.33
C PHE A 199 18.31 0.71 6.25
N SER A 200 18.77 1.43 5.24
CA SER A 200 18.24 2.71 4.81
C SER A 200 17.24 2.47 3.67
N ILE A 201 16.03 3.01 3.80
CA ILE A 201 14.97 2.84 2.81
C ILE A 201 14.57 4.21 2.25
N THR A 202 14.59 4.34 0.93
CA THR A 202 14.09 5.51 0.20
C THR A 202 13.14 5.06 -0.90
N GLY A 203 12.41 5.99 -1.48
CA GLY A 203 11.46 5.65 -2.53
C GLY A 203 10.18 6.46 -2.47
N ASN A 204 9.29 6.15 -3.40
CA ASN A 204 7.99 6.75 -3.53
C ASN A 204 7.01 5.77 -4.17
N GLY A 205 5.72 6.02 -4.03
CA GLY A 205 4.69 5.26 -4.69
C GLY A 205 3.39 6.03 -4.80
N THR A 206 2.62 5.80 -5.86
CA THR A 206 1.32 6.39 -6.10
C THR A 206 0.31 5.31 -6.44
N THR A 207 -0.80 5.30 -5.70
CA THR A 207 -2.01 4.55 -6.01
C THR A 207 -3.01 5.46 -6.70
N THR A 208 -3.56 5.01 -7.82
CA THR A 208 -4.67 5.69 -8.50
C THR A 208 -5.94 4.86 -8.39
N GLY A 209 -7.02 5.48 -7.90
CA GLY A 209 -8.31 4.85 -7.77
C GLY A 209 -9.16 4.88 -9.05
N PRO A 210 -10.33 4.21 -9.04
CA PRO A 210 -11.22 4.11 -10.20
C PRO A 210 -11.71 5.46 -10.75
N LEU A 211 -11.73 6.50 -9.91
CA LEU A 211 -12.20 7.85 -10.26
C LEU A 211 -11.03 8.80 -10.62
N GLY A 212 -9.81 8.28 -10.71
CA GLY A 212 -8.61 9.08 -10.99
C GLY A 212 -8.05 9.83 -9.78
N ASN A 213 -8.65 9.68 -8.60
CA ASN A 213 -8.10 10.18 -7.35
C ASN A 213 -6.82 9.42 -6.98
N THR A 214 -5.87 10.12 -6.35
CA THR A 214 -4.53 9.58 -6.07
C THR A 214 -4.19 9.62 -4.59
N HIS A 215 -3.47 8.59 -4.15
CA HIS A 215 -2.83 8.53 -2.85
C HIS A 215 -1.36 8.21 -3.07
N SER A 216 -0.47 9.09 -2.64
CA SER A 216 0.97 8.90 -2.80
C SER A 216 1.70 8.91 -1.46
N ALA A 217 2.82 8.20 -1.43
CA ALA A 217 3.77 8.19 -0.34
C ALA A 217 5.15 8.51 -0.91
N ASN A 218 5.84 9.48 -0.33
CA ASN A 218 7.18 9.89 -0.74
C ASN A 218 8.08 9.96 0.49
N ILE A 219 9.17 9.19 0.52
CA ILE A 219 10.13 9.23 1.62
C ILE A 219 11.00 10.48 1.45
N THR A 220 10.78 11.48 2.30
CA THR A 220 11.51 12.77 2.25
C THR A 220 12.77 12.76 3.11
N THR A 221 12.80 11.92 4.14
CA THR A 221 14.00 11.58 4.93
C THR A 221 14.13 10.07 4.96
N PRO A 222 15.29 9.48 4.58
CA PRO A 222 15.45 8.03 4.52
C PRO A 222 14.98 7.34 5.79
N LEU A 223 14.21 6.26 5.62
CA LEU A 223 13.72 5.47 6.74
C LEU A 223 14.81 4.53 7.23
N ARG A 224 15.02 4.47 8.54
CA ARG A 224 15.95 3.53 9.17
C ARG A 224 15.20 2.31 9.70
N ARG A 225 15.60 1.13 9.22
CA ARG A 225 15.08 -0.16 9.69
C ARG A 225 16.21 -0.98 10.30
N GLU A 226 16.15 -1.21 11.60
CA GLU A 226 17.10 -2.06 12.31
C GLU A 226 16.53 -3.45 12.47
N ALA A 227 17.28 -4.51 12.15
CA ALA A 227 16.77 -5.89 12.12
C ALA A 227 16.12 -6.33 13.44
N VAL A 228 16.69 -5.89 14.57
CA VAL A 228 16.22 -6.20 15.92
C VAL A 228 14.93 -5.49 16.33
N CYS A 229 14.55 -4.42 15.64
CA CYS A 229 13.31 -3.71 15.91
C CYS A 229 12.21 -4.20 14.96
N ALA A 230 10.97 -4.36 15.42
CA ALA A 230 9.86 -4.67 14.52
C ALA A 230 9.53 -3.48 13.59
N PHE A 231 9.78 -2.26 14.07
CA PHE A 231 9.31 -1.00 13.49
C PHE A 231 10.42 -0.24 12.75
N ILE A 232 10.00 0.76 11.97
CA ILE A 232 10.88 1.81 11.47
C ILE A 232 11.22 2.73 12.64
N VAL A 233 12.52 2.96 12.88
CA VAL A 233 12.98 3.68 14.08
C VAL A 233 13.18 5.18 13.85
N SER A 234 13.35 5.61 12.59
CA SER A 234 13.47 7.02 12.21
C SER A 234 13.24 7.25 10.72
N GLY A 235 13.00 8.52 10.35
CA GLY A 235 12.77 8.96 8.97
C GLY A 235 11.40 9.61 8.78
N VAL A 236 11.12 10.11 7.57
CA VAL A 236 9.89 10.86 7.29
C VAL A 236 9.30 10.46 5.95
N VAL A 237 8.00 10.17 5.96
CA VAL A 237 7.18 9.96 4.76
C VAL A 237 6.22 11.13 4.61
N GLU A 238 6.20 11.76 3.45
CA GLU A 238 5.11 12.62 3.03
C GLU A 238 4.02 11.75 2.39
N LEU A 239 2.80 11.85 2.90
CA LEU A 239 1.62 11.23 2.33
C LEU A 239 0.77 12.31 1.67
N SER A 240 0.28 12.05 0.46
CA SER A 240 -0.67 12.92 -0.21
C SER A 240 -1.93 12.17 -0.60
N ARG A 241 -3.08 12.84 -0.45
CA ARG A 241 -4.39 12.43 -0.98
C ARG A 241 -4.85 13.55 -1.89
N ASN A 242 -4.79 13.34 -3.20
CA ASN A 242 -4.98 14.39 -4.20
C ASN A 242 -4.07 15.61 -3.87
N ASN A 243 -4.67 16.75 -3.50
CA ASN A 243 -3.97 17.99 -3.18
C ASN A 243 -3.65 18.18 -1.69
N ASN A 244 -4.15 17.30 -0.82
CA ASN A 244 -3.92 17.39 0.63
C ASN A 244 -2.69 16.58 1.01
N THR A 245 -1.73 17.19 1.69
CA THR A 245 -0.49 16.55 2.14
C THR A 245 -0.38 16.53 3.65
N GLY A 246 0.25 15.50 4.18
CA GLY A 246 0.66 15.42 5.57
C GLY A 246 1.93 14.58 5.69
N THR A 247 2.55 14.59 6.86
CA THR A 247 3.80 13.89 7.10
C THR A 247 3.65 12.88 8.22
N LEU A 248 4.22 11.70 8.00
CA LEU A 248 4.40 10.67 9.01
C LEU A 248 5.90 10.62 9.34
N ALA A 249 6.24 11.10 10.53
CA ALA A 249 7.60 11.10 11.04
C ALA A 249 7.78 9.95 12.05
N TYR A 250 8.76 9.10 11.81
CA TYR A 250 9.20 8.07 12.75
C TYR A 250 10.21 8.66 13.73
N GLY A 251 10.36 8.01 14.89
CA GLY A 251 11.11 8.50 16.05
C GLY A 251 12.58 8.89 15.84
N ASP A 252 13.31 8.95 16.95
CA ASP A 252 14.70 9.42 16.98
C ASP A 252 15.75 8.32 16.80
N GLY A 253 15.32 7.10 16.45
CA GLY A 253 16.15 5.88 16.44
C GLY A 253 15.82 4.91 17.56
N SER A 254 14.98 5.30 18.53
CA SER A 254 14.47 4.40 19.57
C SER A 254 13.47 3.39 18.99
N CYS A 255 13.53 2.13 19.44
CA CYS A 255 12.53 1.12 19.10
C CYS A 255 11.34 1.20 20.07
N ASP A 256 10.52 2.25 19.94
CA ASP A 256 9.36 2.52 20.78
C ASP A 256 8.02 2.14 20.13
N GLY A 257 8.01 1.94 18.82
CA GLY A 257 6.78 1.65 18.06
C GLY A 257 5.89 2.88 17.92
N GLU A 258 6.46 4.08 17.90
CA GLU A 258 5.71 5.33 17.74
C GLU A 258 6.03 6.04 16.42
N ALA A 259 5.02 6.69 15.86
CA ALA A 259 5.17 7.65 14.77
C ALA A 259 4.30 8.88 15.04
N THR A 260 4.70 10.03 14.49
CA THR A 260 3.91 11.28 14.58
C THR A 260 3.33 11.61 13.22
N TRP A 261 2.01 11.66 13.14
CA TRP A 261 1.31 12.18 11.97
C TRP A 261 1.07 13.68 12.14
N THR A 262 1.42 14.46 11.11
CA THR A 262 1.09 15.87 10.98
C THR A 262 0.17 16.05 9.78
N GLY A 263 -1.08 16.44 10.02
CA GLY A 263 -2.07 16.64 8.97
C GLY A 263 -1.89 17.94 8.19
N PRO A 264 -2.65 18.15 7.10
CA PRO A 264 -2.58 19.36 6.27
C PRO A 264 -2.85 20.67 7.03
N ASN A 265 -3.60 20.59 8.13
CA ASN A 265 -3.91 21.72 9.02
C ASN A 265 -2.83 22.00 10.07
N GLY A 266 -1.72 21.24 10.07
CA GLY A 266 -0.64 21.34 11.04
C GLY A 266 -0.91 20.65 12.39
N ASN A 267 -2.07 20.01 12.57
CA ASN A 267 -2.35 19.26 13.78
C ASN A 267 -1.53 17.97 13.82
N THR A 268 -1.00 17.64 14.99
CA THR A 268 -0.19 16.45 15.22
C THR A 268 -0.92 15.42 16.08
N ILE A 269 -0.75 14.14 15.76
CA ILE A 269 -1.20 13.01 16.58
C ILE A 269 -0.07 11.97 16.65
N THR A 270 0.08 11.34 17.80
CA THR A 270 0.92 10.15 17.95
C THR A 270 0.16 8.91 17.50
N ILE A 271 0.80 8.09 16.68
CA ILE A 271 0.34 6.81 16.20
C ILE A 271 1.19 5.73 16.87
N ILE A 272 0.54 4.76 17.49
CA ILE A 272 1.18 3.54 17.98
C ILE A 272 1.15 2.51 16.84
N LEU A 273 2.31 1.99 16.49
CA LEU A 273 2.50 1.00 15.44
C LEU A 273 2.20 -0.40 15.99
N ASP A 274 1.49 -1.22 15.21
CA ASP A 274 1.08 -2.59 15.54
C ASP A 274 1.57 -3.63 14.51
#